data_AF-A0A3M9M3Z1-F1
#
_entry.id   AF-A0A3M9M3Z1-F1
#
_cell.length_a   1.000
_cell.length_b   1.000
_cell.length_c   1.000
_cell.angle_alpha   90.00
_cell.angle_beta   90.00
_cell.angle_gamma   90.00
#
_symmetry.space_group_name_H-M   'P 1'
#
loop_
_entity.id
_entity.type
_entity.pdbx_description
1 polymer ?
#
loop_
_entity_poly.entity_id
_entity_poly.type
_entity_poly.pdbx_seq_one_letter_code
_entity_poly.pdbx_strand_id
1 'polypeptide(L)' 'MRVGDVLTLLAAGADEAEIVSDYPYLTADDINACREYAAAQADHAILTAS' A
#
# COMPACT_ATOMS: atom_id res chain seq x y z
N MET A 1 -0.17 10.73 5.31
CA MET A 1 -0.68 9.37 5.09
C MET A 1 0.48 8.40 5.20
N ARG A 2 0.30 7.22 5.83
CA ARG A 2 1.32 6.17 5.93
C ARG A 2 1.09 5.11 4.86
N VAL A 3 2.12 4.32 4.54
CA VAL A 3 2.02 3.18 3.61
C VAL A 3 0.91 2.21 4.02
N GLY A 4 0.76 1.93 5.32
CA GLY A 4 -0.29 1.06 5.83
C GLY A 4 -1.72 1.58 5.57
N ASP A 5 -1.91 2.90 5.51
CA ASP A 5 -3.23 3.49 5.23
C ASP A 5 -3.61 3.24 3.77
N VAL A 6 -2.66 3.46 2.85
CA VAL A 6 -2.82 3.18 1.40
C VAL A 6 -3.13 1.70 1.17
N LEU A 7 -2.38 0.80 1.81
CA LEU A 7 -2.60 -0.64 1.70
C LEU A 7 -3.95 -1.08 2.27
N THR A 8 -4.43 -0.42 3.33
CA THR A 8 -5.75 -0.71 3.90
C THR A 8 -6.87 -0.31 2.95
N LEU A 9 -6.74 0.84 2.28
CA LEU A 9 -7.70 1.29 1.26
C LEU A 9 -7.73 0.32 0.07
N LEU A 10 -6.57 -0.07 -0.44
CA LEU A 10 -6.47 -1.08 -1.50
C LEU A 10 -7.06 -2.43 -1.08
N ALA A 11 -6.81 -2.86 0.16
CA ALA A 11 -7.38 -4.10 0.72
C ALA A 11 -8.90 -4.03 0.93
N ALA A 12 -9.44 -2.84 1.15
CA ALA A 12 -10.88 -2.58 1.21
C ALA A 12 -11.54 -2.56 -0.18
N GLY A 13 -10.76 -2.68 -1.26
CA GLY A 13 -11.24 -2.74 -2.64
C GLY A 13 -11.29 -1.38 -3.33
N ALA A 14 -10.67 -0.34 -2.79
CA ALA A 14 -10.56 0.95 -3.47
C ALA A 14 -9.64 0.84 -4.71
N ASP A 15 -10.05 1.47 -5.80
CA ASP A 15 -9.27 1.52 -7.04
C ASP A 15 -8.11 2.52 -6.92
N GLU A 16 -6.97 2.23 -7.55
CA GLU A 16 -5.80 3.11 -7.55
C GLU A 16 -6.14 4.52 -8.08
N ALA A 17 -6.92 4.59 -9.16
CA ALA A 17 -7.35 5.86 -9.76
C ALA A 17 -8.26 6.68 -8.82
N GLU A 18 -9.10 6.00 -8.03
CA GLU A 18 -9.95 6.62 -7.03
C GLU A 18 -9.10 7.19 -5.90
N ILE A 19 -8.14 6.42 -5.38
CA ILE A 19 -7.22 6.86 -4.33
C ILE A 19 -6.40 8.07 -4.78
N VAL A 20 -5.86 8.08 -6.00
CA VAL A 20 -5.10 9.22 -6.53
C VAL A 20 -5.99 10.46 -6.74
N SER A 21 -7.25 10.27 -7.11
CA SER A 21 -8.23 11.36 -7.23
C SER A 21 -8.60 11.96 -5.86
N ASP A 22 -8.83 11.12 -4.86
CA ASP A 22 -9.25 11.53 -3.51
C ASP A 22 -8.08 12.08 -2.68
N TYR A 23 -6.85 11.68 -3.02
CA TYR A 23 -5.62 12.13 -2.39
C TYR A 23 -4.66 12.71 -3.43
N PRO A 24 -4.82 14.00 -3.83
CA PRO A 24 -4.06 14.63 -4.92
C PRO A 24 -2.54 14.74 -4.69
N TYR A 25 -2.10 14.42 -3.48
CA TYR A 25 -0.69 14.36 -3.10
C TYR A 25 -0.07 12.96 -3.29
N LEU A 26 -0.89 11.97 -3.66
CA LEU A 26 -0.44 10.64 -4.08
C LEU A 26 -0.42 10.55 -5.60
N THR A 27 0.55 9.81 -6.10
CA THR A 27 0.64 9.42 -7.51
C THR A 27 0.49 7.91 -7.65
N ALA A 28 0.25 7.45 -8.88
CA ALA A 28 0.28 6.02 -9.20
C ALA A 28 1.63 5.37 -8.82
N ASP A 29 2.74 6.11 -8.97
CA ASP A 29 4.07 5.64 -8.58
C ASP A 29 4.18 5.46 -7.06
N ASP A 30 3.59 6.35 -6.26
CA ASP A 30 3.56 6.21 -4.80
C ASP A 30 2.77 4.97 -4.36
N ILE A 31 1.66 4.67 -5.04
CA ILE A 31 0.85 3.48 -4.78
C ILE A 31 1.67 2.22 -5.09
N ASN A 32 2.35 2.20 -6.23
CA ASN A 32 3.23 1.09 -6.60
C ASN A 32 4.38 0.91 -5.60
N ALA A 33 5.04 2.00 -5.20
CA ALA A 33 6.09 1.97 -4.18
C ALA A 33 5.57 1.43 -2.83
N CYS A 34 4.32 1.77 -2.44
CA CYS A 34 3.68 1.22 -1.25
C CYS A 34 3.49 -0.31 -1.36
N ARG A 35 3.09 -0.82 -2.54
CA ARG A 35 2.92 -2.26 -2.79
C ARG A 35 4.27 -2.99 -2.80
N GLU A 36 5.29 -2.41 -3.41
CA GLU A 36 6.65 -2.95 -3.39
C GLU A 36 7.22 -2.99 -1.98
N TYR A 37 7.03 -1.92 -1.20
CA TYR A 37 7.42 -1.88 0.21
C TYR A 37 6.69 -2.97 1.02
N ALA A 38 5.40 -3.15 0.79
CA ALA A 38 4.62 -4.21 1.43
C ALA A 38 5.12 -5.61 1.04
N ALA A 39 5.42 -5.82 -0.24
CA ALA A 39 5.96 -7.08 -0.74
C ALA A 39 7.34 -7.36 -0.13
N ALA A 40 8.24 -6.38 -0.09
CA ALA A 40 9.56 -6.52 0.53
C ALA A 40 9.47 -6.81 2.04
N GLN A 41 8.52 -6.18 2.74
CA GLN A 41 8.26 -6.45 4.16
C GLN A 41 7.67 -7.84 4.39
N ALA A 42 6.79 -8.32 3.51
CA ALA A 42 6.21 -9.65 3.58
C ALA A 42 7.22 -10.75 3.21
N ASP A 43 8.13 -10.48 2.27
CA ASP A 43 9.23 -11.39 1.91
C ASP A 43 10.28 -11.45 3.03
N HIS A 44 10.33 -10.42 3.88
CA HIS A 44 11.03 -10.42 5.17
C HIS A 44 10.17 -10.97 6.32
N ALA A 45 9.24 -11.89 6.03
CA ALA A 45 8.54 -12.65 7.06
C ALA A 45 9.55 -13.55 7.80
N ILE A 46 10.19 -12.99 8.81
CA ILE A 46 10.67 -13.78 9.95
C ILE A 46 9.44 -14.55 10.44
N LEU A 47 9.45 -15.86 10.28
CA LEU A 47 8.49 -16.76 10.92
C LEU A 47 8.54 -16.51 12.44
N THR A 48 7.65 -15.67 12.96
CA THR A 48 7.26 -15.77 14.37
C THR A 48 6.09 -16.75 14.43
N ALA A 49 6.45 -18.02 14.46
CA ALA A 49 5.63 -19.04 15.06
C ALA A 49 5.74 -18.90 16.59
N SER A 50 4.62 -18.62 17.24
CA SER A 50 4.38 -18.89 18.67
C SER A 50 2.89 -18.82 18.96
#